data_AF-A0A6I4TIX7-F1
#
_entry.id   AF-A0A6I4TIX7-F1
#
_cell.length_a   1.000
_cell.length_b   1.000
_cell.length_c   1.000
_cell.angle_alpha   90.00
_cell.angle_beta   90.00
_cell.angle_gamma   90.00
#
_symmetry.space_group_name_H-M   'P 1'
#
loop_
_entity.id
_entity.type
_entity.pdbx_description
1 polymer ?
#
loop_
_entity_poly.entity_id
_entity_poly.type
_entity_poly.pdbx_seq_one_letter_code
_entity_poly.pdbx_strand_id
1 'polypeptide(L)'
;MMRVFISSAMAGFLAACSQVDDTATLCTFDENGRMIMEAGNLTAACEEPAAIPIGATQERSGRLTIQEAHLPPPFSDLDKEWPPQPVTDKPKLVRPSVPPDLSYYIRAFPQAEEPAGDVLDLGSQHTIVLRDGCFFLDREGDNDPLVHFPYGTALTIDDEGYLAFGSRYEPDRMGTVRVGLSAETGWFSEPSAASPELAAACGDHKVVSVTTVTDPFAWPERFNPALRRYGERSGDRPAQIITRANACAVRQAQREADRRLRDPNLEPIDCNRFRGF
;
A
#
# COMPACT_ATOMS: atom_id res chain seq x y z
N MET A 1 -72.83 -44.96 -9.19
CA MET A 1 -72.51 -43.76 -10.00
C MET A 1 -71.91 -42.74 -9.05
N MET A 2 -70.75 -42.12 -9.21
CA MET A 2 -69.67 -42.17 -10.19
C MET A 2 -68.40 -41.73 -9.43
N ARG A 3 -67.25 -42.22 -9.87
CA ARG A 3 -65.94 -42.14 -9.21
C ARG A 3 -65.40 -40.70 -9.10
N VAL A 4 -64.67 -40.41 -8.03
CA VAL A 4 -63.59 -39.41 -8.05
C VAL A 4 -62.29 -40.14 -7.68
N PHE A 5 -61.25 -39.84 -8.42
CA PHE A 5 -60.05 -40.63 -8.68
C PHE A 5 -58.82 -39.80 -8.21
N ILE A 6 -57.86 -40.46 -7.53
CA ILE A 6 -56.38 -40.23 -7.46
C ILE A 6 -55.93 -38.81 -7.03
N SER A 7 -54.93 -38.55 -6.17
CA SER A 7 -53.60 -39.15 -6.09
C SER A 7 -52.84 -38.68 -4.85
N SER A 8 -51.99 -39.56 -4.32
CA SER A 8 -50.88 -39.25 -3.43
C SER A 8 -49.95 -38.19 -4.03
N ALA A 9 -49.48 -37.24 -3.22
CA ALA A 9 -48.30 -36.44 -3.52
C ALA A 9 -47.25 -36.66 -2.43
N MET A 10 -46.13 -37.22 -2.87
CA MET A 10 -44.94 -37.58 -2.11
C MET A 10 -44.30 -36.39 -1.42
N ALA A 11 -43.61 -36.74 -0.33
CA ALA A 11 -42.62 -35.96 0.36
C ALA A 11 -41.59 -35.31 -0.58
N GLY A 12 -41.24 -34.07 -0.26
CA GLY A 12 -40.08 -33.36 -0.79
C GLY A 12 -39.64 -32.32 0.22
N PHE A 13 -38.98 -32.75 1.30
CA PHE A 13 -38.19 -31.85 2.13
C PHE A 13 -37.00 -31.38 1.29
N LEU A 14 -37.11 -30.18 0.70
CA LEU A 14 -35.96 -29.46 0.18
C LEU A 14 -35.15 -28.96 1.39
N ALA A 15 -34.16 -29.75 1.78
CA ALA A 15 -33.05 -29.26 2.59
C ALA A 15 -32.31 -28.23 1.74
N ALA A 16 -32.53 -26.95 2.02
CA ALA A 16 -31.67 -25.89 1.52
C ALA A 16 -30.32 -26.02 2.22
N CYS A 17 -29.37 -26.70 1.56
CA CYS A 17 -27.97 -26.60 1.91
C CYS A 17 -27.52 -25.17 1.58
N SER A 18 -27.50 -24.29 2.58
CA SER A 18 -26.71 -23.07 2.50
C SER A 18 -25.24 -23.49 2.40
N GLN A 19 -24.64 -23.30 1.23
CA GLN A 19 -23.18 -23.22 1.14
C GLN A 19 -22.76 -22.06 2.03
N VAL A 20 -22.18 -22.39 3.18
CA VAL A 20 -21.41 -21.46 3.97
C VAL A 20 -20.18 -21.17 3.12
N ASP A 21 -20.04 -19.94 2.65
CA ASP A 21 -18.77 -19.47 2.11
C ASP A 21 -17.70 -19.72 3.19
N ASP A 22 -16.74 -20.60 2.90
CA ASP A 22 -15.52 -20.83 3.69
C ASP A 22 -14.60 -19.60 3.61
N THR A 23 -15.14 -18.44 3.97
CA THR A 23 -14.33 -17.29 4.35
C THR A 23 -13.89 -17.55 5.79
N ALA A 24 -12.60 -17.88 5.95
CA ALA A 24 -12.00 -18.04 7.28
C ALA A 24 -12.36 -16.81 8.11
N THR A 25 -13.11 -17.03 9.20
CA THR A 25 -13.51 -15.93 10.08
C THR A 25 -12.30 -15.55 10.91
N LEU A 26 -11.73 -14.38 10.63
CA LEU A 26 -10.61 -13.82 11.37
C LEU A 26 -10.99 -13.64 12.85
N CYS A 27 -10.06 -13.92 13.75
CA CYS A 27 -10.32 -13.78 15.19
C CYS A 27 -10.68 -12.31 15.54
N THR A 28 -11.78 -12.11 16.26
CA THR A 28 -12.13 -10.81 16.85
C THR A 28 -11.50 -10.69 18.24
N PHE A 29 -11.21 -9.48 18.71
CA PHE A 29 -10.58 -9.26 20.03
C PHE A 29 -11.46 -8.38 20.92
N ASP A 30 -11.42 -8.61 22.23
CA ASP A 30 -12.11 -7.80 23.23
C ASP A 30 -11.38 -6.48 23.51
N GLU A 31 -11.99 -5.63 24.35
CA GLU A 31 -11.44 -4.35 24.79
C GLU A 31 -10.07 -4.44 25.50
N ASN A 32 -9.64 -5.66 25.86
CA ASN A 32 -8.37 -5.98 26.48
C ASN A 32 -7.40 -6.70 25.54
N GLY A 33 -7.73 -6.83 24.25
CA GLY A 33 -6.89 -7.50 23.25
C GLY A 33 -6.88 -9.02 23.36
N ARG A 34 -7.93 -9.65 23.91
CA ARG A 34 -8.08 -11.12 23.96
C ARG A 34 -9.00 -11.61 22.85
N MET A 35 -8.64 -12.70 22.18
CA MET A 35 -9.49 -13.30 21.15
C MET A 35 -10.86 -13.68 21.70
N ILE A 36 -11.93 -13.12 21.12
CA ILE A 36 -13.31 -13.49 21.37
C ILE A 36 -13.67 -14.63 20.42
N MET A 37 -13.67 -15.85 20.96
CA MET A 37 -14.19 -17.04 20.29
C MET A 37 -15.72 -17.16 20.51
N GLU A 38 -16.53 -16.22 20.02
CA GLU A 38 -17.99 -16.36 20.12
C GLU A 38 -18.68 -16.26 18.75
N ALA A 39 -18.57 -17.35 17.98
CA ALA A 39 -19.65 -17.78 17.11
C ALA A 39 -20.05 -19.20 17.57
N GLY A 40 -21.27 -19.33 18.09
CA GLY A 40 -21.70 -20.43 18.95
C GLY A 40 -21.33 -21.85 18.51
N ASN A 41 -20.99 -22.69 19.49
CA ASN A 41 -20.81 -24.15 19.46
C ASN A 41 -19.96 -24.79 18.33
N LEU A 42 -19.42 -23.99 17.42
CA LEU A 42 -18.37 -24.37 16.51
C LEU A 42 -17.11 -23.74 17.09
N THR A 43 -16.23 -24.58 17.62
CA THR A 43 -14.79 -24.28 17.64
C THR A 43 -14.32 -24.18 16.18
N ALA A 44 -14.78 -23.16 15.45
CA ALA A 44 -14.10 -22.70 14.26
C ALA A 44 -12.77 -22.18 14.79
N ALA A 45 -11.68 -22.85 14.42
CA ALA A 45 -10.34 -22.32 14.58
C ALA A 45 -10.35 -20.99 13.82
N CYS A 46 -10.52 -19.88 14.53
CA CYS A 46 -10.38 -18.58 13.91
C CYS A 46 -8.93 -18.46 13.48
N GLU A 47 -8.72 -17.98 12.27
CA GLU A 47 -7.38 -17.77 11.75
C GLU A 47 -6.82 -16.53 12.44
N GLU A 48 -5.71 -16.70 13.17
CA GLU A 48 -5.00 -15.57 13.76
C GLU A 48 -4.58 -14.64 12.60
N PRO A 49 -4.74 -13.32 12.76
CA PRO A 49 -4.34 -12.40 11.72
C PRO A 49 -2.84 -12.54 11.45
N ALA A 50 -2.42 -12.26 10.21
CA ALA A 50 -1.01 -12.29 9.85
C ALA A 50 -0.17 -11.44 10.81
N ALA A 51 1.09 -11.82 11.02
CA ALA A 51 1.95 -11.12 11.97
C ALA A 51 1.99 -9.61 11.69
N ILE A 52 1.98 -8.81 12.76
CA ILE A 52 2.09 -7.35 12.67
C ILE A 52 3.38 -7.02 11.90
N PRO A 53 3.30 -6.20 10.83
CA PRO A 53 4.48 -5.79 10.08
C PRO A 53 5.52 -5.10 10.97
N ILE A 54 6.79 -5.20 10.60
CA ILE A 54 7.85 -4.50 11.33
C ILE A 54 7.59 -2.98 11.27
N GLY A 55 7.84 -2.28 12.38
CA GLY A 55 7.63 -0.82 12.47
C GLY A 55 6.16 -0.40 12.58
N ALA A 56 5.23 -1.34 12.74
CA ALA A 56 3.84 -1.06 13.03
C ALA A 56 3.52 -1.30 14.51
N THR A 57 2.62 -0.50 15.07
CA THR A 57 2.02 -0.76 16.37
C THR A 57 0.56 -1.10 16.17
N GLN A 58 0.08 -2.11 16.89
CA GLN A 58 -1.32 -2.46 16.90
C GLN A 58 -2.02 -1.75 18.06
N GLU A 59 -3.06 -1.01 17.74
CA GLU A 59 -3.95 -0.40 18.72
C GLU A 59 -4.80 -1.48 19.41
N ARG A 60 -5.43 -1.12 20.54
CA ARG A 60 -6.37 -2.03 21.24
C ARG A 60 -7.51 -2.51 20.34
N SER A 61 -7.87 -1.72 19.34
CA SER A 61 -8.89 -2.03 18.33
C SER A 61 -8.45 -3.10 17.32
N GLY A 62 -7.20 -3.55 17.37
CA GLY A 62 -6.61 -4.46 16.38
C GLY A 62 -6.03 -3.74 15.16
N ARG A 63 -6.15 -2.42 15.06
CA ARG A 63 -5.75 -1.63 13.90
C ARG A 63 -4.28 -1.25 13.93
N LEU A 64 -3.68 -1.15 12.74
CA LEU A 64 -2.29 -0.74 12.62
C LEU A 64 -2.16 0.78 12.55
N THR A 65 -1.25 1.28 13.37
CA THR A 65 -0.67 2.60 13.24
C THR A 65 0.81 2.43 12.89
N ILE A 66 1.17 2.91 11.70
CA ILE A 66 2.53 2.82 11.18
C ILE A 66 3.19 4.18 11.37
N GLN A 67 4.19 4.21 12.24
CA GLN A 67 5.01 5.40 12.45
C GLN A 67 6.46 4.96 12.24
N GLU A 68 7.00 5.36 11.08
CA GLU A 68 8.41 5.17 10.68
C GLU A 68 8.78 3.72 10.30
N ALA A 69 8.66 3.42 9.01
CA ALA A 69 9.32 2.26 8.43
C ALA A 69 10.82 2.55 8.24
N HIS A 70 11.68 1.53 8.41
CA HIS A 70 13.10 1.68 8.08
C HIS A 70 13.23 2.11 6.61
N LEU A 71 14.12 3.07 6.34
CA LEU A 71 14.37 3.59 5.00
C LEU A 71 15.38 2.69 4.29
N PRO A 72 14.97 1.84 3.32
CA PRO A 72 15.92 1.05 2.58
C PRO A 72 16.73 1.96 1.64
N PRO A 73 17.96 1.57 1.29
CA PRO A 73 18.70 2.25 0.23
C PRO A 73 17.92 2.14 -1.09
N PRO A 74 17.56 3.26 -1.74
CA PRO A 74 16.69 3.25 -2.93
C PRO A 74 17.34 2.69 -4.20
N PHE A 75 18.67 2.56 -4.21
CA PHE A 75 19.46 2.08 -5.34
C PHE A 75 20.10 0.73 -5.05
N SER A 76 19.33 -0.23 -4.54
CA SER A 76 19.81 -1.60 -4.27
C SER A 76 20.01 -2.42 -5.56
N ASP A 77 19.24 -2.13 -6.61
CA ASP A 77 19.22 -2.89 -7.85
C ASP A 77 20.04 -2.28 -9.00
N LEU A 78 20.69 -1.14 -8.76
CA LEU A 78 21.49 -0.44 -9.78
C LEU A 78 22.76 -1.19 -10.21
N ASP A 79 23.21 -2.16 -9.43
CA ASP A 79 24.39 -2.99 -9.73
C ASP A 79 24.08 -4.15 -10.69
N LYS A 80 22.81 -4.35 -11.08
CA LYS A 80 22.36 -5.36 -12.06
C LYS A 80 22.57 -4.88 -13.51
N GLU A 81 22.30 -5.77 -14.48
CA GLU A 81 22.38 -5.43 -15.90
C GLU A 81 21.48 -4.22 -16.22
N TRP A 82 22.07 -3.21 -16.87
CA TRP A 82 21.49 -1.88 -17.04
C TRP A 82 21.47 -1.43 -18.51
N PRO A 83 20.34 -0.88 -19.02
CA PRO A 83 19.00 -0.88 -18.42
C PRO A 83 18.45 -2.31 -18.28
N PRO A 84 17.48 -2.55 -17.38
CA PRO A 84 16.77 -3.82 -17.37
C PRO A 84 16.22 -4.07 -18.78
N GLN A 85 16.26 -5.33 -19.23
CA GLN A 85 15.66 -5.68 -20.50
C GLN A 85 14.18 -5.29 -20.46
N PRO A 86 13.67 -4.59 -21.49
CA PRO A 86 12.29 -4.14 -21.50
C PRO A 86 11.37 -5.35 -21.34
N VAL A 87 10.52 -5.35 -20.32
CA VAL A 87 9.57 -6.44 -20.14
C VAL A 87 8.48 -6.31 -21.21
N THR A 88 8.57 -7.16 -22.23
CA THR A 88 7.64 -7.14 -23.37
C THR A 88 6.28 -7.74 -23.04
N ASP A 89 6.16 -8.42 -21.92
CA ASP A 89 4.91 -9.04 -21.49
C ASP A 89 3.87 -7.98 -21.13
N LYS A 90 2.65 -8.22 -21.62
CA LYS A 90 1.49 -7.38 -21.27
C LYS A 90 1.19 -7.57 -19.77
N PRO A 91 0.99 -6.47 -19.02
CA PRO A 91 0.66 -6.56 -17.61
C PRO A 91 -0.65 -7.33 -17.42
N LYS A 92 -0.64 -8.30 -16.50
CA LYS A 92 -1.80 -9.10 -16.11
C LYS A 92 -2.14 -8.83 -14.66
N LEU A 93 -3.41 -8.62 -14.37
CA LEU A 93 -3.88 -8.49 -12.99
C LEU A 93 -3.81 -9.86 -12.31
N VAL A 94 -2.99 -9.99 -11.27
CA VAL A 94 -2.77 -11.27 -10.58
C VAL A 94 -3.02 -11.21 -9.08
N ARG A 95 -3.30 -10.02 -8.51
CA ARG A 95 -3.42 -9.82 -7.05
C ARG A 95 -4.65 -8.98 -6.68
N PRO A 96 -5.29 -9.24 -5.53
CA PRO A 96 -6.24 -8.31 -4.94
C PRO A 96 -5.53 -7.03 -4.47
N SER A 97 -6.30 -5.96 -4.27
CA SER A 97 -5.78 -4.68 -3.81
C SER A 97 -5.39 -4.72 -2.34
N VAL A 98 -6.15 -5.44 -1.52
CA VAL A 98 -5.81 -5.77 -0.14
C VAL A 98 -5.79 -7.30 -0.05
N PRO A 99 -4.62 -7.92 0.18
CA PRO A 99 -4.53 -9.35 0.45
C PRO A 99 -5.39 -9.76 1.67
N PRO A 100 -5.98 -10.96 1.68
CA PRO A 100 -6.81 -11.43 2.80
C PRO A 100 -6.10 -11.30 4.15
N ASP A 101 -4.82 -11.65 4.20
CA ASP A 101 -3.95 -11.61 5.37
C ASP A 101 -3.78 -10.21 5.97
N LEU A 102 -3.96 -9.16 5.16
CA LEU A 102 -3.88 -7.75 5.58
C LEU A 102 -5.24 -7.12 5.82
N SER A 103 -6.33 -7.76 5.37
CA SER A 103 -7.69 -7.20 5.44
C SER A 103 -8.12 -6.88 6.87
N TYR A 104 -7.67 -7.67 7.85
CA TYR A 104 -7.94 -7.46 9.27
C TYR A 104 -7.48 -6.06 9.76
N TYR A 105 -6.36 -5.57 9.22
CA TYR A 105 -5.70 -4.36 9.68
C TYR A 105 -6.17 -3.08 8.99
N ILE A 106 -6.90 -3.22 7.88
CA ILE A 106 -7.26 -2.13 6.97
C ILE A 106 -8.76 -1.92 7.00
N ARG A 107 -9.22 -0.76 7.47
CA ARG A 107 -10.65 -0.44 7.47
C ARG A 107 -11.18 -0.09 6.09
N ALA A 108 -10.41 0.69 5.34
CA ALA A 108 -10.80 1.14 4.02
C ALA A 108 -9.57 1.28 3.13
N PHE A 109 -9.70 0.76 1.92
CA PHE A 109 -8.74 0.94 0.84
C PHE A 109 -9.51 1.42 -0.39
N PRO A 110 -9.96 2.68 -0.40
CA PRO A 110 -10.81 3.17 -1.48
C PRO A 110 -9.97 3.24 -2.76
N GLN A 111 -10.41 2.58 -3.82
CA GLN A 111 -9.64 2.39 -5.04
C GLN A 111 -10.48 2.70 -6.28
N ALA A 112 -9.84 3.14 -7.36
CA ALA A 112 -10.47 3.25 -8.67
C ALA A 112 -10.94 1.87 -9.16
N GLU A 113 -12.11 1.84 -9.80
CA GLU A 113 -12.71 0.62 -10.35
C GLU A 113 -12.09 0.21 -11.69
N GLU A 114 -11.45 1.16 -12.38
CA GLU A 114 -10.82 0.96 -13.68
C GLU A 114 -9.44 1.65 -13.73
N PRO A 115 -8.52 1.18 -14.59
CA PRO A 115 -7.25 1.87 -14.82
C PRO A 115 -7.48 3.32 -15.23
N ALA A 116 -6.73 4.24 -14.63
CA ALA A 116 -6.58 5.57 -15.19
C ALA A 116 -6.02 5.40 -16.61
N GLY A 117 -6.68 5.98 -17.62
CA GLY A 117 -6.23 5.91 -19.01
C GLY A 117 -4.87 6.61 -19.21
N ASP A 118 -4.60 7.14 -20.40
CA ASP A 118 -3.36 7.89 -20.64
C ASP A 118 -3.36 9.20 -19.84
N VAL A 119 -2.86 9.16 -18.61
CA VAL A 119 -2.70 10.35 -17.76
C VAL A 119 -1.27 10.85 -17.90
N LEU A 120 -1.11 12.16 -18.11
CA LEU A 120 0.20 12.80 -18.03
C LEU A 120 0.69 12.70 -16.59
N ASP A 121 1.68 11.83 -16.37
CA ASP A 121 2.28 11.63 -15.06
C ASP A 121 3.16 12.83 -14.72
N LEU A 122 2.61 13.75 -13.93
CA LEU A 122 3.39 14.77 -13.26
C LEU A 122 3.96 14.12 -12.00
N GLY A 123 5.24 13.74 -12.04
CA GLY A 123 5.95 12.99 -10.99
C GLY A 123 6.07 13.72 -9.65
N SER A 124 4.95 13.97 -9.00
CA SER A 124 4.84 14.49 -7.64
C SER A 124 5.12 13.36 -6.66
N GLN A 125 5.76 13.70 -5.56
CA GLN A 125 6.11 12.75 -4.51
C GLN A 125 5.43 13.15 -3.21
N HIS A 126 4.81 12.19 -2.55
CA HIS A 126 4.13 12.39 -1.28
C HIS A 126 4.34 11.20 -0.36
N THR A 127 4.25 11.44 0.94
CA THR A 127 4.25 10.36 1.93
C THR A 127 2.80 9.93 2.18
N ILE A 128 2.55 8.62 2.10
CA ILE A 128 1.24 8.05 2.45
C ILE A 128 1.41 7.28 3.77
N VAL A 129 0.62 7.62 4.77
CA VAL A 129 0.69 7.03 6.11
C VAL A 129 -0.59 6.26 6.43
N LEU A 130 -0.45 5.21 7.24
CA LEU A 130 -1.57 4.44 7.78
C LEU A 130 -1.83 4.86 9.22
N ARG A 131 -3.03 5.40 9.48
CA ARG A 131 -3.48 5.81 10.81
C ARG A 131 -4.81 5.15 11.09
N ASP A 132 -4.86 4.35 12.16
CA ASP A 132 -6.10 3.70 12.61
C ASP A 132 -6.76 2.89 11.45
N GLY A 133 -5.97 2.21 10.61
CA GLY A 133 -6.48 1.41 9.48
C GLY A 133 -6.98 2.19 8.24
N CYS A 134 -6.76 3.51 8.16
CA CYS A 134 -7.09 4.36 7.01
C CYS A 134 -5.83 5.06 6.47
N PHE A 135 -5.76 5.24 5.14
CA PHE A 135 -4.59 5.84 4.48
C PHE A 135 -4.76 7.33 4.23
N PHE A 136 -3.78 8.11 4.67
CA PHE A 136 -3.75 9.56 4.56
C PHE A 136 -2.57 10.01 3.72
N LEU A 137 -2.80 11.00 2.86
CA LEU A 137 -1.73 11.73 2.19
C LEU A 137 -1.18 12.72 3.20
N ASP A 138 0.03 12.48 3.69
CA ASP A 138 0.63 13.29 4.73
C ASP A 138 1.07 14.64 4.13
N ARG A 139 0.34 15.70 4.49
CA ARG A 139 0.56 17.08 4.03
C ARG A 139 0.93 17.95 5.21
N GLU A 140 1.60 19.07 4.93
CA GLU A 140 1.84 20.08 5.96
C GLU A 140 0.47 20.69 6.41
N GLY A 141 -0.08 20.21 7.54
CA GLY A 141 -1.29 20.75 8.16
C GLY A 141 -2.06 19.76 9.06
N ASP A 142 -3.07 20.25 9.77
CA ASP A 142 -3.84 19.45 10.76
C ASP A 142 -4.97 18.59 10.16
N ASN A 143 -5.14 18.57 8.82
CA ASN A 143 -6.26 17.89 8.17
C ASN A 143 -5.82 17.19 6.88
N ASP A 144 -5.02 16.14 7.05
CA ASP A 144 -4.58 15.28 5.97
C ASP A 144 -5.78 14.63 5.26
N PRO A 145 -5.86 14.66 3.92
CA PRO A 145 -6.91 13.98 3.19
C PRO A 145 -6.66 12.47 3.13
N LEU A 146 -7.74 11.70 3.07
CA LEU A 146 -7.71 10.28 2.74
C LEU A 146 -7.26 10.08 1.29
N VAL A 147 -6.52 9.01 1.04
CA VAL A 147 -6.07 8.64 -0.31
C VAL A 147 -7.07 7.71 -0.97
N HIS A 148 -7.49 8.07 -2.18
CA HIS A 148 -8.15 7.17 -3.12
C HIS A 148 -7.10 6.63 -4.10
N PHE A 149 -6.87 5.33 -4.06
CA PHE A 149 -5.78 4.65 -4.74
C PHE A 149 -6.10 4.37 -6.22
N PRO A 150 -5.10 4.36 -7.10
CA PRO A 150 -5.29 3.97 -8.47
C PRO A 150 -5.53 2.46 -8.56
N TYR A 151 -6.18 2.05 -9.65
CA TYR A 151 -6.60 0.66 -9.86
C TYR A 151 -5.47 -0.36 -9.77
N GLY A 152 -4.25 0.03 -10.17
CA GLY A 152 -3.09 -0.85 -10.20
C GLY A 152 -2.41 -1.10 -8.86
N THR A 153 -2.73 -0.35 -7.80
CA THR A 153 -2.03 -0.46 -6.51
C THR A 153 -2.54 -1.63 -5.66
N ALA A 154 -1.62 -2.36 -5.07
CA ALA A 154 -1.87 -3.39 -4.05
C ALA A 154 -1.16 -3.04 -2.74
N LEU A 155 -1.67 -3.51 -1.62
CA LEU A 155 -0.88 -3.69 -0.41
C LEU A 155 -0.08 -4.99 -0.48
N THR A 156 1.14 -4.95 0.04
CA THR A 156 2.04 -6.09 0.15
C THR A 156 2.86 -5.97 1.43
N ILE A 157 3.55 -7.05 1.78
CA ILE A 157 4.69 -7.02 2.69
C ILE A 157 5.95 -7.09 1.84
N ASP A 158 6.93 -6.25 2.14
CA ASP A 158 8.21 -6.27 1.43
C ASP A 158 9.18 -7.32 2.00
N ASP A 159 10.35 -7.44 1.38
CA ASP A 159 11.35 -8.46 1.74
C ASP A 159 11.91 -8.32 3.17
N GLU A 160 11.76 -7.14 3.81
CA GLU A 160 12.17 -6.90 5.19
C GLU A 160 11.00 -7.02 6.19
N GLY A 161 9.78 -7.37 5.73
CA GLY A 161 8.62 -7.58 6.59
C GLY A 161 7.83 -6.32 6.93
N TYR A 162 8.04 -5.21 6.20
CA TYR A 162 7.30 -3.96 6.38
C TYR A 162 6.08 -3.90 5.46
N LEU A 163 5.03 -3.19 5.88
CA LEU A 163 3.89 -2.90 5.02
C LEU A 163 4.32 -1.96 3.88
N ALA A 164 3.95 -2.32 2.66
CA ALA A 164 4.29 -1.56 1.46
C ALA A 164 3.14 -1.52 0.45
N PHE A 165 3.23 -0.57 -0.46
CA PHE A 165 2.47 -0.54 -1.69
C PHE A 165 3.27 -1.25 -2.78
N GLY A 166 2.58 -2.03 -3.60
CA GLY A 166 3.14 -2.65 -4.79
C GLY A 166 2.12 -2.66 -5.94
N SER A 167 2.44 -3.42 -6.98
CA SER A 167 1.57 -3.59 -8.14
C SER A 167 0.61 -4.77 -7.98
N ARG A 168 -0.65 -4.60 -8.40
CA ARG A 168 -1.58 -5.71 -8.65
C ARG A 168 -1.26 -6.46 -9.95
N TYR A 169 -0.47 -5.87 -10.83
CA TYR A 169 -0.06 -6.43 -12.10
C TYR A 169 1.25 -7.20 -12.00
N GLU A 170 1.35 -8.26 -12.81
CA GLU A 170 2.59 -8.94 -13.16
C GLU A 170 2.90 -8.70 -14.65
N PRO A 171 4.14 -8.29 -15.02
CA PRO A 171 5.26 -7.98 -14.13
C PRO A 171 5.01 -6.72 -13.28
N ASP A 172 5.61 -6.67 -12.09
CA ASP A 172 5.61 -5.44 -11.29
C ASP A 172 6.54 -4.40 -11.94
N ARG A 173 5.92 -3.36 -12.52
CA ARG A 173 6.63 -2.19 -13.08
C ARG A 173 6.61 -0.99 -12.13
N MET A 174 5.83 -1.08 -11.05
CA MET A 174 5.64 0.01 -10.11
C MET A 174 6.70 0.02 -9.01
N GLY A 175 7.33 -1.14 -8.79
CA GLY A 175 8.20 -1.36 -7.65
C GLY A 175 7.40 -1.43 -6.36
N THR A 176 8.10 -1.67 -5.27
CA THR A 176 7.51 -1.74 -3.93
C THR A 176 7.97 -0.54 -3.11
N VAL A 177 7.02 0.21 -2.54
CA VAL A 177 7.30 1.39 -1.69
C VAL A 177 6.65 1.23 -0.32
N ARG A 178 7.47 1.27 0.75
CA ARG A 178 6.97 1.11 2.12
C ARG A 178 5.99 2.22 2.51
N VAL A 179 4.98 1.85 3.28
CA VAL A 179 4.04 2.81 3.88
C VAL A 179 4.80 3.72 4.84
N GLY A 180 4.54 5.02 4.77
CA GLY A 180 5.25 6.05 5.53
C GLY A 180 6.55 6.54 4.90
N LEU A 181 6.93 6.00 3.72
CA LEU A 181 7.99 6.56 2.89
C LEU A 181 7.40 7.41 1.75
N SER A 182 8.25 8.25 1.16
CA SER A 182 7.89 9.07 0.00
C SER A 182 7.69 8.18 -1.23
N ALA A 183 6.49 8.21 -1.79
CA ALA A 183 6.11 7.52 -3.02
C ALA A 183 5.92 8.53 -4.15
N GLU A 184 6.18 8.12 -5.39
CA GLU A 184 5.73 8.88 -6.55
C GLU A 184 4.24 8.61 -6.74
N THR A 185 3.43 9.68 -6.65
CA THR A 185 1.97 9.60 -6.69
C THR A 185 1.36 10.12 -7.99
N GLY A 186 2.20 10.72 -8.84
CA GLY A 186 1.77 11.36 -10.07
C GLY A 186 0.88 12.58 -9.82
N TRP A 187 -0.16 12.73 -10.64
CA TRP A 187 -1.18 13.77 -10.43
C TRP A 187 -2.08 13.38 -9.26
N PHE A 188 -2.51 14.38 -8.48
CA PHE A 188 -3.50 14.21 -7.44
C PHE A 188 -4.65 15.19 -7.63
N SER A 189 -5.86 14.75 -7.27
CA SER A 189 -7.08 15.54 -7.46
C SER A 189 -7.23 16.68 -6.47
N GLU A 190 -8.12 17.61 -6.81
CA GLU A 190 -8.64 18.54 -5.80
C GLU A 190 -9.31 17.74 -4.66
N PRO A 191 -9.17 18.19 -3.39
CA PRO A 191 -9.81 17.54 -2.26
C PRO A 191 -11.34 17.55 -2.39
N SER A 192 -11.95 16.37 -2.29
CA SER A 192 -13.41 16.17 -2.41
C SER A 192 -13.99 15.59 -1.12
N ALA A 193 -15.31 15.56 -0.98
CA ALA A 193 -15.95 14.92 0.16
C ALA A 193 -15.83 13.38 0.06
N ALA A 194 -15.62 12.71 1.19
CA ALA A 194 -15.64 11.25 1.24
C ALA A 194 -17.03 10.70 0.89
N SER A 195 -17.07 9.51 0.30
CA SER A 195 -18.33 8.76 0.19
C SER A 195 -18.88 8.47 1.59
N PRO A 196 -20.21 8.28 1.75
CA PRO A 196 -20.79 7.98 3.06
C PRO A 196 -20.17 6.75 3.73
N GLU A 197 -19.83 5.73 2.95
CA GLU A 197 -19.20 4.50 3.42
C GLU A 197 -17.77 4.76 3.94
N LEU A 198 -16.98 5.53 3.18
CA LEU A 198 -15.62 5.89 3.58
C LEU A 198 -15.62 6.81 4.80
N ALA A 199 -16.57 7.75 4.86
CA ALA A 199 -16.73 8.64 6.01
C ALA A 199 -17.14 7.86 7.28
N ALA A 200 -18.00 6.86 7.15
CA ALA A 200 -18.37 5.98 8.26
C ALA A 200 -17.18 5.14 8.76
N ALA A 201 -16.30 4.70 7.85
CA ALA A 201 -15.14 3.90 8.20
C ALA A 201 -13.99 4.74 8.79
N CYS A 202 -13.69 5.89 8.18
CA CYS A 202 -12.46 6.65 8.40
C CYS A 202 -12.66 8.07 8.95
N GLY A 203 -13.91 8.51 9.16
CA GLY A 203 -14.24 9.87 9.59
C GLY A 203 -14.46 10.84 8.42
N ASP A 204 -14.94 12.05 8.74
CA ASP A 204 -15.29 13.09 7.77
C ASP A 204 -14.06 13.88 7.27
N HIS A 205 -13.13 13.15 6.66
CA HIS A 205 -11.95 13.72 6.01
C HIS A 205 -12.22 14.01 4.53
N LYS A 206 -11.47 14.96 3.97
CA LYS A 206 -11.43 15.12 2.51
C LYS A 206 -10.72 13.95 1.86
N VAL A 207 -11.02 13.68 0.59
CA VAL A 207 -10.40 12.62 -0.20
C VAL A 207 -9.68 13.22 -1.40
N VAL A 208 -8.49 12.72 -1.68
CA VAL A 208 -7.73 13.01 -2.89
C VAL A 208 -7.44 11.70 -3.63
N SER A 209 -7.68 11.69 -4.94
CA SER A 209 -7.29 10.58 -5.81
C SER A 209 -5.89 10.80 -6.34
N VAL A 210 -5.06 9.76 -6.31
CA VAL A 210 -3.72 9.78 -6.92
C VAL A 210 -3.68 8.86 -8.13
N THR A 211 -2.88 9.20 -9.13
CA THR A 211 -2.85 8.46 -10.40
C THR A 211 -1.90 7.28 -10.39
N THR A 212 -0.90 7.30 -9.52
CA THR A 212 0.06 6.21 -9.34
C THR A 212 0.48 6.12 -7.87
N VAL A 213 1.08 4.99 -7.47
CA VAL A 213 1.81 4.83 -6.21
C VAL A 213 2.97 3.91 -6.50
N THR A 214 4.12 4.49 -6.85
CA THR A 214 5.30 3.74 -7.29
C THR A 214 6.49 4.09 -6.41
N ASP A 215 7.44 3.17 -6.34
CA ASP A 215 8.77 3.52 -5.85
C ASP A 215 9.34 4.61 -6.79
N PRO A 216 9.68 5.81 -6.27
CA PRO A 216 10.23 6.90 -7.07
C PRO A 216 11.54 6.54 -7.77
N PHE A 217 12.17 5.42 -7.41
CA PHE A 217 13.40 4.90 -7.99
C PHE A 217 13.22 3.63 -8.83
N ALA A 218 11.99 3.12 -8.99
CA ALA A 218 11.68 1.94 -9.80
C ALA A 218 12.04 2.08 -11.29
N TRP A 219 12.28 3.32 -11.76
CA TRP A 219 12.67 3.66 -13.14
C TRP A 219 14.08 4.24 -13.18
N PRO A 220 15.13 3.41 -13.14
CA PRO A 220 16.44 3.94 -12.85
C PRO A 220 17.06 4.68 -14.06
N GLU A 221 16.42 4.64 -15.24
CA GLU A 221 16.74 5.47 -16.43
C GLU A 221 16.65 6.96 -16.11
N ARG A 222 15.80 7.33 -15.15
CA ARG A 222 15.65 8.71 -14.67
C ARG A 222 16.87 9.22 -13.92
N PHE A 223 17.62 8.34 -13.24
CA PHE A 223 18.68 8.74 -12.30
C PHE A 223 20.09 8.31 -12.72
N ASN A 224 20.22 7.22 -13.50
CA ASN A 224 21.50 6.63 -13.87
C ASN A 224 22.41 7.52 -14.71
N PRO A 225 21.94 8.28 -15.72
CA PRO A 225 22.81 9.19 -16.45
C PRO A 225 23.44 10.27 -15.56
N ALA A 226 22.70 10.76 -14.56
CA ALA A 226 23.20 11.76 -13.62
C ALA A 226 24.22 11.16 -12.64
N LEU A 227 23.92 10.00 -12.06
CA LEU A 227 24.83 9.29 -11.16
C LEU A 227 26.14 8.90 -11.87
N ARG A 228 26.05 8.38 -13.12
CA ARG A 228 27.23 8.01 -13.91
C ARG A 228 28.11 9.20 -14.24
N ARG A 229 27.54 10.31 -14.72
CA ARG A 229 28.29 11.55 -15.01
C ARG A 229 28.99 12.11 -13.77
N TYR A 230 28.38 11.99 -12.59
CA TYR A 230 29.03 12.37 -11.34
C TYR A 230 30.26 11.49 -11.06
N GLY A 231 30.10 10.17 -11.22
CA GLY A 231 31.19 9.20 -11.09
C GLY A 231 32.40 9.51 -11.95
N GLU A 232 32.14 9.69 -13.25
CA GLU A 232 33.16 10.03 -14.25
C GLU A 232 33.95 11.29 -13.86
N ARG A 233 33.30 12.29 -13.25
CA ARG A 233 33.96 13.54 -12.79
C ARG A 233 34.73 13.38 -11.47
N SER A 234 34.26 12.54 -10.56
CA SER A 234 34.84 12.35 -9.23
C SER A 234 35.98 11.33 -9.21
N GLY A 235 36.05 10.45 -10.22
CA GLY A 235 36.98 9.32 -10.25
C GLY A 235 36.53 8.15 -9.38
N ASP A 236 35.33 8.21 -8.81
CA ASP A 236 34.74 7.16 -7.98
C ASP A 236 34.29 5.97 -8.85
N ARG A 237 34.38 4.74 -8.30
CA ARG A 237 33.82 3.55 -8.94
C ARG A 237 32.28 3.53 -8.82
N PRO A 238 31.56 2.85 -9.74
CA PRO A 238 30.09 2.69 -9.69
C PRO A 238 29.52 2.37 -8.31
N ALA A 239 30.04 1.33 -7.64
CA ALA A 239 29.58 0.93 -6.31
C ALA A 239 29.74 2.03 -5.24
N GLN A 240 30.80 2.85 -5.33
CA GLN A 240 31.03 3.96 -4.40
C GLN A 240 30.03 5.10 -4.61
N ILE A 241 29.66 5.36 -5.87
CA ILE A 241 28.66 6.35 -6.24
C ILE A 241 27.28 5.93 -5.72
N ILE A 242 26.89 4.68 -5.95
CA ILE A 242 25.63 4.11 -5.50
C ILE A 242 25.55 4.12 -3.97
N THR A 243 26.60 3.69 -3.29
CA THR A 243 26.69 3.75 -1.82
C THR A 243 26.46 5.16 -1.30
N ARG A 244 27.11 6.18 -1.90
CA ARG A 244 26.95 7.57 -1.48
C ARG A 244 25.58 8.15 -1.83
N ALA A 245 25.03 7.80 -2.99
CA ALA A 245 23.69 8.20 -3.40
C ALA A 245 22.64 7.63 -2.45
N ASN A 246 22.72 6.35 -2.12
CA ASN A 246 21.90 5.69 -1.12
C ASN A 246 22.00 6.36 0.25
N ALA A 247 23.22 6.58 0.73
CA ALA A 247 23.43 7.22 2.02
C ALA A 247 22.86 8.65 2.06
N CYS A 248 22.91 9.39 0.95
CA CYS A 248 22.27 10.71 0.90
C CYS A 248 20.75 10.60 0.88
N ALA A 249 20.19 9.75 0.01
CA ALA A 249 18.75 9.60 -0.12
C ALA A 249 18.09 9.14 1.18
N VAL A 250 18.70 8.18 1.89
CA VAL A 250 18.25 7.76 3.23
C VAL A 250 18.30 8.94 4.21
N ARG A 251 19.40 9.71 4.26
CA ARG A 251 19.47 10.88 5.15
C ARG A 251 18.46 11.96 4.78
N GLN A 252 18.23 12.21 3.49
CA GLN A 252 17.24 13.16 3.02
C GLN A 252 15.85 12.74 3.46
N ALA A 253 15.47 11.48 3.24
CA ALA A 253 14.18 10.96 3.66
C ALA A 253 14.01 10.98 5.19
N GLN A 254 15.07 10.66 5.96
CA GLN A 254 15.06 10.84 7.42
C GLN A 254 14.84 12.29 7.81
N ARG A 255 15.53 13.24 7.15
CA ARG A 255 15.36 14.67 7.39
C ARG A 255 13.95 15.14 7.05
N GLU A 256 13.36 14.66 5.97
CA GLU A 256 11.99 14.98 5.58
C GLU A 256 10.99 14.41 6.59
N ALA A 257 11.21 13.18 7.09
CA ALA A 257 10.42 12.61 8.17
C ALA A 257 10.55 13.42 9.47
N ASP A 258 11.77 13.81 9.87
CA ASP A 258 11.99 14.67 11.04
C ASP A 258 11.32 16.03 10.90
N ARG A 259 11.40 16.63 9.71
CA ARG A 259 10.71 17.90 9.41
C ARG A 259 9.22 17.78 9.66
N ARG A 260 8.63 16.71 9.15
CA ARG A 260 7.20 16.43 9.24
C ARG A 260 6.75 16.11 10.66
N LEU A 261 7.50 15.28 11.37
CA LEU A 261 7.06 14.70 12.65
C LEU A 261 7.54 15.47 13.88
N ARG A 262 8.65 16.22 13.77
CA ARG A 262 9.38 16.73 14.93
C ARG A 262 9.64 18.24 14.84
N ASP A 263 10.24 18.72 13.75
CA ASP A 263 10.59 20.13 13.60
C ASP A 263 10.49 20.60 12.14
N PRO A 264 9.41 21.31 11.74
CA PRO A 264 9.19 21.74 10.37
C PRO A 264 10.25 22.75 9.86
N ASN A 265 11.04 23.34 10.76
CA ASN A 265 12.07 24.31 10.40
C ASN A 265 13.42 23.68 10.03
N LEU A 266 13.57 22.36 10.19
CA LEU A 266 14.82 21.69 9.82
C LEU A 266 15.13 21.89 8.34
N GLU A 267 16.33 22.36 8.01
CA GLU A 267 16.73 22.56 6.61
C GLU A 267 16.67 21.24 5.82
N PRO A 268 16.18 21.26 4.56
CA PRO A 268 16.11 20.08 3.72
C PRO A 268 17.51 19.67 3.25
N ILE A 269 17.73 18.37 3.06
CA ILE A 269 18.99 17.88 2.49
C ILE A 269 18.85 17.82 0.98
N ASP A 270 19.67 18.60 0.28
CA ASP A 270 19.73 18.55 -1.17
C ASP A 270 20.71 17.48 -1.66
N CYS A 271 20.20 16.29 -2.00
CA CYS A 271 20.98 15.27 -2.68
C CYS A 271 21.21 15.59 -4.17
N ASN A 272 20.64 16.67 -4.72
CA ASN A 272 20.93 17.13 -6.07
C ASN A 272 22.29 17.80 -6.20
N ARG A 273 23.06 17.97 -5.11
CA ARG A 273 24.51 18.23 -5.24
C ARG A 273 25.28 17.10 -5.93
N PHE A 274 24.68 15.92 -6.11
CA PHE A 274 25.16 14.89 -7.05
C PHE A 274 24.76 15.14 -8.52
N ARG A 275 23.75 15.97 -8.76
CA ARG A 275 23.16 16.25 -10.07
C ARG A 275 23.82 17.39 -10.85
N GLY A 276 24.85 18.03 -10.29
CA GLY A 276 25.77 18.97 -10.97
C GLY A 276 25.18 19.68 -12.19
N PHE A 277 24.36 20.71 -11.93
CA PHE A 277 24.22 21.87 -12.80
C PHE A 277 24.97 23.02 -12.15
#